data_AF-A0A2B7XGT9-F1
#
_entry.id   AF-A0A2B7XGT9-F1
#
_cell.length_a   1.000
_cell.length_b   1.000
_cell.length_c   1.000
_cell.angle_alpha   90.00
_cell.angle_beta   90.00
_cell.angle_gamma   90.00
#
_symmetry.space_group_name_H-M   'P 1'
#
loop_
_entity.id
_entity.type
_entity.pdbx_description
1 polymer ?
#
loop_
_entity_poly.entity_id
_entity_poly.type
_entity_poly.pdbx_seq_one_letter_code
_entity_poly.pdbx_strand_id
1 'polypeptide(L)'
;MENVREIKLSHRFVGNPNLSQYDVSSAEYAFVASATNLALLMLEHPRCKEVLATVAMLFDTHKMGSQLFQGNKELTHASVNWFLTERQKKPPLILTDENIVDIGCLAYHPRLP
;
A
#
# COMPACT_ATOMS: atom_id res chain seq x y z
N MET A 1 -13.09 2.83 -20.47
CA MET A 1 -13.29 2.14 -19.18
C MET A 1 -11.92 1.67 -18.73
N GLU A 2 -11.34 2.32 -17.73
CA GLU A 2 -10.15 1.76 -17.08
C GLU A 2 -10.53 0.41 -16.47
N ASN A 3 -9.77 -0.63 -16.79
CA ASN A 3 -9.93 -1.92 -16.16
C ASN A 3 -9.73 -1.74 -14.65
N VAL A 4 -10.83 -1.77 -13.89
CA VAL A 4 -10.78 -1.92 -12.44
C VAL A 4 -10.02 -3.22 -12.17
N ARG A 5 -8.76 -3.10 -11.77
CA ARG A 5 -7.91 -4.27 -11.54
C ARG A 5 -8.43 -4.96 -10.28
N GLU A 6 -8.62 -6.27 -10.38
CA GLU A 6 -9.11 -7.08 -9.27
C GLU A 6 -8.12 -6.98 -8.10
N ILE A 7 -8.60 -6.46 -6.98
CA ILE A 7 -7.82 -6.33 -5.75
C ILE A 7 -8.08 -7.59 -4.95
N LYS A 8 -7.02 -8.19 -4.41
CA LYS A 8 -7.20 -9.33 -3.50
C LYS A 8 -7.48 -8.76 -2.11
N LEU A 9 -8.66 -9.03 -1.57
CA LEU A 9 -9.02 -8.69 -0.20
C LEU A 9 -9.27 -9.97 0.59
N SER A 10 -8.54 -10.14 1.68
CA SER A 10 -8.72 -11.27 2.59
C SER A 10 -8.90 -10.79 4.02
N HIS A 11 -9.72 -11.50 4.76
CA HIS A 11 -9.86 -11.40 6.20
C HIS A 11 -9.04 -12.48 6.88
N ARG A 12 -8.39 -12.12 7.99
CA ARG A 12 -7.81 -13.08 8.92
C ARG A 12 -8.63 -13.11 10.20
N PHE A 13 -9.15 -14.28 10.55
CA PHE A 13 -9.83 -14.50 11.83
C PHE A 13 -8.85 -14.81 12.95
N VAL A 14 -9.12 -14.30 14.15
CA VAL A 14 -8.32 -14.58 15.36
C VAL A 14 -8.30 -16.09 15.64
N GLY A 15 -7.11 -16.64 15.85
CA GLY A 15 -6.93 -18.06 16.13
C GLY A 15 -7.06 -18.98 14.91
N ASN A 16 -7.34 -18.43 13.71
CA ASN A 16 -7.37 -19.18 12.46
C ASN A 16 -6.10 -18.89 11.63
N PRO A 17 -5.31 -19.90 11.24
CA PRO A 17 -4.15 -19.69 10.37
C PRO A 17 -4.54 -19.39 8.91
N ASN A 18 -5.79 -19.65 8.53
CA ASN A 18 -6.25 -19.48 7.16
C ASN A 18 -6.75 -18.05 6.89
N LEU A 19 -6.55 -17.62 5.65
CA LEU A 19 -7.11 -16.39 5.10
C LEU A 19 -8.44 -16.71 4.41
N SER A 20 -9.48 -15.96 4.74
CA SER A 20 -10.78 -16.03 4.05
C SER A 20 -10.89 -14.88 3.08
N GLN A 21 -11.21 -15.14 1.81
CA GLN A 21 -11.40 -14.06 0.83
C GLN A 21 -12.79 -13.42 0.99
N TYR A 22 -12.84 -12.10 0.81
CA TYR A 22 -14.12 -11.42 0.65
C TYR A 22 -14.66 -11.68 -0.75
N ASP A 23 -15.98 -11.83 -0.85
CA ASP A 23 -16.67 -11.86 -2.14
C ASP A 23 -16.59 -10.47 -2.81
N VAL A 24 -16.41 -10.45 -4.12
CA VAL A 24 -16.35 -9.21 -4.93
C VAL A 24 -17.65 -8.39 -4.81
N SER A 25 -18.78 -9.04 -4.52
CA SER A 25 -20.08 -8.41 -4.28
C SER A 25 -20.27 -7.87 -2.87
N SER A 26 -19.35 -8.15 -1.93
CA SER A 26 -19.44 -7.64 -0.56
C SER A 26 -19.22 -6.12 -0.51
N ALA A 27 -19.87 -5.46 0.46
CA ALA A 27 -19.70 -4.03 0.65
C ALA A 27 -18.24 -3.69 1.02
N GLU A 28 -17.62 -4.50 1.87
CA GLU A 28 -16.23 -4.37 2.31
C GLU A 28 -15.27 -4.40 1.13
N TYR A 29 -15.45 -5.37 0.22
CA TYR A 29 -14.67 -5.44 -1.00
C TYR A 29 -14.85 -4.18 -1.85
N ALA A 30 -16.09 -3.76 -2.09
CA ALA A 30 -16.36 -2.57 -2.89
C ALA A 30 -15.71 -1.31 -2.30
N PHE A 31 -15.84 -1.09 -0.99
CA PHE A 31 -15.23 0.05 -0.30
C PHE A 31 -13.70 0.04 -0.40
N VAL A 32 -13.07 -1.09 -0.08
CA VAL A 32 -11.61 -1.21 -0.12
C VAL A 32 -11.08 -1.08 -1.54
N ALA A 33 -11.76 -1.70 -2.51
CA ALA A 33 -11.37 -1.63 -3.90
C ALA A 33 -11.45 -0.20 -4.44
N SER A 34 -12.54 0.51 -4.16
CA SER A 34 -12.70 1.92 -4.53
C SER A 34 -11.63 2.81 -3.88
N ALA A 35 -11.41 2.67 -2.57
CA ALA A 35 -10.41 3.47 -1.85
C ALA A 35 -8.99 3.23 -2.38
N THR A 36 -8.65 1.97 -2.66
CA THR A 36 -7.32 1.59 -3.19
C THR A 36 -7.10 2.14 -4.59
N ASN A 37 -8.09 2.02 -5.48
CA ASN A 37 -7.98 2.55 -6.83
C ASN A 37 -7.82 4.07 -6.82
N LEU A 38 -8.60 4.78 -6.01
CA LEU A 38 -8.46 6.23 -5.83
C LEU A 38 -7.09 6.60 -5.28
N ALA A 39 -6.60 5.88 -4.27
CA ALA A 39 -5.29 6.12 -3.69
C ALA A 39 -4.17 5.93 -4.74
N LEU A 40 -4.20 4.84 -5.51
CA LEU A 40 -3.21 4.59 -6.56
C LEU A 40 -3.20 5.69 -7.62
N LEU A 41 -4.38 6.19 -8.03
CA LEU A 41 -4.49 7.33 -8.96
C LEU A 41 -3.94 8.62 -8.34
N MET A 42 -4.25 8.91 -7.08
CA MET A 42 -3.72 10.09 -6.38
C MET A 42 -2.19 10.05 -6.29
N LEU A 43 -1.61 8.87 -6.04
CA LEU A 43 -0.16 8.69 -5.99
C LEU A 43 0.52 8.90 -7.34
N GLU A 44 -0.21 8.86 -8.46
CA GLU A 44 0.36 9.19 -9.78
C GLU A 44 0.63 10.68 -9.97
N HIS A 45 -0.05 11.54 -9.21
CA HIS A 45 0.08 12.98 -9.33
C HIS A 45 1.54 13.40 -9.07
N PRO A 46 2.15 14.27 -9.92
CA PRO A 46 3.56 14.63 -9.79
C PRO A 46 3.95 15.09 -8.38
N ARG A 47 3.11 15.93 -7.74
CA ARG A 47 3.34 16.38 -6.36
C ARG A 47 3.35 15.25 -5.33
N CYS A 48 2.53 14.22 -5.51
CA CYS A 48 2.51 13.07 -4.61
C CYS A 48 3.76 12.20 -4.80
N LYS A 49 4.23 12.04 -6.04
CA LYS A 49 5.50 11.37 -6.35
C LYS A 49 6.70 12.07 -5.71
N GLU A 50 6.74 13.40 -5.75
CA GLU A 50 7.77 14.20 -5.08
C GLU A 50 7.77 13.99 -3.56
N VAL A 51 6.59 14.00 -2.94
CA VAL A 51 6.44 13.74 -1.50
C VAL A 51 6.88 12.31 -1.17
N LEU A 52 6.47 11.32 -1.96
CA LEU A 52 6.89 9.92 -1.77
C LEU A 52 8.41 9.75 -1.89
N ALA A 53 9.04 10.38 -2.88
CA ALA A 53 10.50 10.36 -3.05
C ALA A 53 11.20 11.00 -1.85
N THR A 54 10.66 12.11 -1.34
CA THR A 54 11.18 12.76 -0.13
C THR A 54 11.09 11.84 1.09
N VAL A 55 9.93 11.19 1.30
CA VAL A 55 9.74 10.22 2.40
C VAL A 55 10.69 9.03 2.25
N ALA A 56 10.84 8.50 1.04
CA ALA A 56 11.75 7.38 0.76
C ALA A 56 13.22 7.74 1.08
N MET A 57 13.66 8.93 0.69
CA MET A 57 15.00 9.43 0.96
C MET A 57 15.22 9.71 2.46
N LEU A 58 14.22 10.25 3.16
CA LEU A 58 14.26 10.42 4.62
C LEU A 58 14.37 9.07 5.32
N PHE A 59 13.59 8.08 4.90
CA PHE A 59 13.64 6.75 5.50
C PHE A 59 15.00 6.08 5.26
N ASP A 60 15.55 6.21 4.06
CA ASP A 60 16.86 5.64 3.69
C ASP A 60 18.01 6.24 4.51
N THR A 61 17.96 7.55 4.77
CA THR A 61 18.98 8.26 5.53
C THR A 61 18.94 7.98 7.04
N HIS A 62 17.78 7.61 7.59
CA HIS A 62 17.58 7.44 9.04
C HIS A 62 17.54 5.96 9.49
N LYS A 63 17.58 4.99 8.58
CA LYS A 63 17.65 3.56 8.94
C LYS A 63 19.09 3.18 9.33
N MET A 64 19.25 2.43 10.44
CA MET A 64 20.56 1.89 10.88
C MET A 64 21.12 0.74 10.00
N GLY A 65 20.73 0.66 8.73
CA GLY A 65 21.09 -0.41 7.81
C GLY A 65 21.69 0.10 6.50
N SER A 66 21.54 -0.67 5.41
CA SER A 66 22.00 -0.23 4.09
C SER A 66 21.19 0.95 3.58
N GLN A 67 21.87 2.02 3.17
CA GLN A 67 21.29 3.11 2.40
C GLN A 67 21.13 2.64 0.95
N LEU A 68 19.89 2.36 0.55
CA LEU A 68 19.49 1.93 -0.79
C LEU A 68 19.69 3.03 -1.83
N PHE A 69 19.53 4.29 -1.45
CA PHE A 69 19.60 5.44 -2.37
C PHE A 69 20.86 6.27 -2.17
N GLN A 70 21.52 6.20 -1.01
CA GLN A 70 22.79 6.90 -0.72
C GLN A 70 22.71 8.42 -0.99
N GLY A 71 21.53 9.02 -0.76
CA GLY A 71 21.27 10.44 -1.05
C GLY A 71 21.08 10.77 -2.54
N ASN A 72 21.09 9.78 -3.44
CA ASN A 72 20.82 9.98 -4.86
C ASN A 72 19.32 10.21 -5.11
N LYS A 73 18.97 11.47 -5.37
CA LYS A 73 17.59 11.89 -5.67
C LYS A 73 17.05 11.19 -6.92
N GLU A 74 17.80 11.18 -8.02
CA GLU A 74 17.35 10.60 -9.29
C GLU A 74 17.02 9.11 -9.14
N LEU A 75 17.89 8.37 -8.45
CA LEU A 75 17.67 6.96 -8.13
C LEU A 75 16.42 6.78 -7.26
N THR A 76 16.19 7.67 -6.29
CA THR A 76 15.00 7.64 -5.43
C THR A 76 13.73 7.87 -6.25
N HIS A 77 13.71 8.88 -7.13
CA HIS A 77 12.57 9.17 -8.01
C HIS A 77 12.30 8.03 -8.98
N ALA A 78 13.34 7.48 -9.60
CA ALA A 78 13.21 6.32 -10.48
C ALA A 78 12.63 5.11 -9.73
N SER A 79 13.08 4.89 -8.50
CA SER A 79 12.60 3.80 -7.63
C SER A 79 11.14 3.97 -7.23
N VAL A 80 10.71 5.21 -6.89
CA VAL A 80 9.30 5.51 -6.59
C VAL A 80 8.43 5.32 -7.82
N ASN A 81 8.86 5.80 -8.99
CA ASN A 81 8.12 5.61 -10.24
C ASN A 81 7.98 4.12 -10.59
N TRP A 82 9.06 3.35 -10.44
CA TRP A 82 9.04 1.90 -10.62
C TRP A 82 8.07 1.24 -9.63
N PHE A 83 8.15 1.59 -8.34
CA PHE A 83 7.26 1.06 -7.31
C PHE A 83 5.78 1.31 -7.64
N LEU A 84 5.40 2.53 -7.99
CA LEU A 84 4.01 2.87 -8.34
C LEU A 84 3.56 2.11 -9.59
N THR A 85 4.41 2.02 -10.61
CA THR A 85 4.13 1.26 -11.83
C THR A 85 3.90 -0.23 -11.51
N GLU A 86 4.74 -0.83 -10.67
CA GLU A 86 4.60 -2.23 -10.28
C GLU A 86 3.37 -2.45 -9.39
N ARG A 87 3.06 -1.52 -8.48
CA ARG A 87 1.83 -1.58 -7.66
C ARG A 87 0.57 -1.50 -8.49
N GLN A 88 0.57 -0.73 -9.57
CA GLN A 88 -0.55 -0.75 -10.50
C GLN A 88 -0.65 -2.09 -11.21
N LYS A 89 0.45 -2.60 -11.78
CA LYS A 89 0.50 -3.91 -12.46
C LYS A 89 0.03 -5.04 -11.56
N LYS A 90 0.41 -4.99 -10.29
CA LYS A 90 0.15 -6.03 -9.30
C LYS A 90 -0.30 -5.35 -7.99
N PRO A 91 -1.60 -5.03 -7.86
CA PRO A 91 -2.15 -4.51 -6.62
C PRO A 91 -1.78 -5.43 -5.45
N PRO A 92 -1.45 -4.88 -4.28
CA PRO A 92 -1.13 -5.70 -3.12
C PRO A 92 -2.36 -6.52 -2.67
N LEU A 93 -2.10 -7.64 -2.01
CA LEU A 93 -3.11 -8.29 -1.17
C LEU A 93 -3.38 -7.37 0.01
N ILE A 94 -4.65 -6.98 0.18
CA ILE A 94 -5.09 -6.23 1.34
C ILE A 94 -5.62 -7.22 2.35
N LEU A 95 -5.11 -7.13 3.57
CA LEU A 95 -5.56 -7.92 4.70
C LEU A 95 -6.35 -7.02 5.64
N THR A 96 -7.60 -7.39 5.89
CA THR A 96 -8.31 -6.91 7.08
C THR A 96 -8.05 -7.90 8.20
N ASP A 97 -7.64 -7.39 9.34
CA ASP A 97 -7.49 -8.17 10.56
C ASP A 97 -8.25 -7.38 11.63
N GLU A 98 -9.20 -8.03 12.30
CA GLU A 98 -9.96 -7.45 13.41
C GLU A 98 -9.05 -7.04 14.57
N ASN A 99 -7.84 -7.59 14.64
CA ASN A 99 -6.82 -7.32 15.65
C ASN A 99 -5.46 -7.00 15.01
N ILE A 100 -5.35 -6.00 14.12
CA ILE A 100 -4.04 -5.38 13.89
C ILE A 100 -3.62 -4.69 15.19
N VAL A 101 -2.90 -5.41 16.05
CA VAL A 101 -2.31 -4.88 17.29
C VAL A 101 -0.86 -4.43 17.07
N ASP A 102 -0.31 -4.69 15.89
CA ASP A 102 1.06 -4.33 15.54
C ASP A 102 1.12 -2.95 14.88
N ILE A 103 1.45 -1.95 15.70
CA ILE A 103 1.67 -0.55 15.29
C ILE A 103 2.84 -0.44 14.30
N GLY A 104 3.73 -1.45 14.24
CA GLY A 104 4.81 -1.53 13.26
C GLY A 104 4.34 -1.90 11.85
N CYS A 105 3.08 -2.31 11.66
CA CYS A 105 2.54 -2.62 10.35
C CYS A 105 2.30 -1.34 9.54
N LEU A 106 3.02 -1.18 8.43
CA LEU A 106 2.78 -0.10 7.48
C LEU A 106 1.32 -0.13 7.02
N ALA A 107 0.62 1.00 7.19
CA ALA A 107 -0.81 1.20 6.90
C ALA A 107 -1.82 0.65 7.93
N TYR A 108 -1.41 0.41 9.18
CA TYR A 108 -2.38 0.28 10.27
C TYR A 108 -3.21 1.56 10.40
N HIS A 109 -4.54 1.42 10.37
CA HIS A 109 -5.47 2.49 10.72
C HIS A 109 -6.37 1.97 11.84
N PRO A 110 -6.28 2.50 13.07
CA PRO A 110 -7.23 2.13 14.12
C PRO A 110 -8.63 2.55 13.67
N ARG A 111 -9.57 1.60 13.59
CA ARG A 111 -10.98 1.96 13.56
C ARG A 111 -11.37 2.21 15.01
N LEU A 112 -11.66 3.47 15.34
CA LEU A 112 -12.30 3.76 16.62
C LEU A 112 -13.63 2.99 16.68
N PRO A 113 -14.03 2.50 17.87
CA PRO A 113 -15.28 1.76 18.06
C PRO A 113 -16.51 2.59 17.68
#